data_AF-A0A2V8PUQ4-F1
#
_entry.id   AF-A0A2V8PUQ4-F1
#
_cell.length_a   1.000
_cell.length_b   1.000
_cell.length_c   1.000
_cell.angle_alpha   90.00
_cell.angle_beta   90.00
_cell.angle_gamma   90.00
#
_symmetry.space_group_name_H-M   'P 1'
#
loop_
_entity.id
_entity.type
_entity.pdbx_description
1 polymer ?
#
loop_
_entity_poly.entity_id
_entity_poly.type
_entity_poly.pdbx_seq_one_letter_code
_entity_poly.pdbx_strand_id
1 'polypeptide(L)' 'MRNSDKKSDSPSDEVELVVTQADYEAGLKRGWTDDDMLKPGRYKFKRGGFLARHPELKVKEKKRA' A
#
# COMPACT_ATOMS: atom_id res chain seq x y z
N MET A 1 -22.63 -6.16 -17.57
CA MET A 1 -21.88 -5.24 -16.68
C MET A 1 -20.57 -5.92 -16.32
N ARG A 2 -19.44 -5.20 -16.37
CA ARG A 2 -18.08 -5.76 -16.36
C ARG A 2 -17.78 -6.47 -15.04
N ASN A 3 -17.28 -7.70 -15.15
CA ASN A 3 -16.76 -8.49 -14.04
C ASN A 3 -15.54 -7.78 -13.45
N SER A 4 -15.63 -7.30 -12.21
CA SER A 4 -14.46 -6.88 -11.44
C SER A 4 -13.93 -8.09 -10.69
N ASP A 5 -13.05 -8.84 -11.38
CA ASP A 5 -12.15 -9.84 -10.81
C ASP A 5 -11.56 -9.33 -9.49
N LYS A 6 -12.11 -9.80 -8.36
CA LYS A 6 -11.40 -9.79 -7.08
C LYS A 6 -10.26 -10.80 -7.20
N LYS A 7 -9.13 -10.36 -7.76
CA LYS A 7 -7.86 -11.07 -7.66
C LYS A 7 -7.49 -11.07 -6.18
N SER A 8 -7.69 -12.22 -5.56
CA SER A 8 -7.07 -12.61 -4.30
C SER A 8 -5.55 -12.58 -4.49
N ASP A 9 -4.94 -11.44 -4.24
CA ASP A 9 -3.49 -11.28 -4.29
C ASP A 9 -2.93 -11.75 -2.94
N SER A 10 -2.12 -12.81 -2.99
CA SER A 10 -1.25 -13.15 -1.86
C SER A 10 -0.44 -11.90 -1.52
N PRO A 11 -0.18 -11.56 -0.24
CA PRO A 11 0.49 -10.31 0.08
C PRO A 11 1.90 -10.34 -0.52
N SER A 12 2.05 -9.71 -1.68
CA SER A 12 3.33 -9.49 -2.34
C SER A 12 4.23 -8.74 -1.36
N ASP A 13 5.45 -9.24 -1.16
CA ASP A 13 6.45 -8.56 -0.32
C ASP A 13 6.80 -7.19 -0.88
N GLU A 14 6.52 -6.94 -2.17
CA GLU A 14 6.66 -5.65 -2.83
C GLU A 14 5.30 -4.97 -3.01
N VAL A 15 5.23 -3.68 -2.66
CA VAL A 15 4.07 -2.80 -2.83
C VAL A 15 4.49 -1.63 -3.70
N GLU A 16 3.77 -1.42 -4.80
CA GLU A 16 3.98 -0.25 -5.65
C GLU A 16 2.94 0.82 -5.32
N LEU A 17 3.39 2.04 -5.05
CA LEU A 17 2.56 3.23 -4.88
C LEU A 17 2.83 4.19 -6.03
N VAL A 18 1.79 4.56 -6.76
CA VAL A 18 1.88 5.56 -7.83
C VAL A 18 1.25 6.85 -7.30
N VAL A 19 2.06 7.90 -7.18
CA VAL A 19 1.60 9.24 -6.82
C VAL A 19 1.45 10.04 -8.11
N THR A 20 0.23 10.47 -8.43
CA THR A 20 -0.01 11.30 -9.61
C THR A 20 0.24 12.77 -9.29
N GLN A 21 0.45 13.59 -10.34
CA GLN A 21 0.55 15.04 -10.20
C GLN A 21 -0.70 15.63 -9.53
N ALA A 22 -1.89 15.11 -9.87
CA ALA A 22 -3.15 15.57 -9.30
C ALA A 22 -3.24 15.28 -7.79
N ASP A 23 -2.75 14.11 -7.34
CA ASP A 23 -2.71 13.77 -5.91
C ASP A 23 -1.77 14.69 -5.14
N TYR A 24 -0.62 15.03 -5.75
CA TYR A 24 0.33 15.95 -5.17
C TYR A 24 -0.27 17.36 -4.99
N GLU A 25 -0.91 17.89 -6.03
CA GLU A 25 -1.59 19.19 -5.98
C GLU A 25 -2.79 19.20 -5.02
N ALA A 26 -3.50 18.07 -4.88
CA ALA A 26 -4.57 17.93 -3.91
C ALA A 26 -4.04 18.00 -2.47
N GLY A 27 -2.85 17.46 -2.21
CA GLY A 27 -2.17 17.57 -0.92
C GLY A 27 -1.72 19.01 -0.62
N LEU A 28 -1.15 19.70 -1.60
CA LEU A 28 -0.80 21.11 -1.46
C LEU A 28 -2.03 21.98 -1.15
N LYS A 29 -3.17 21.74 -1.81
CA LYS A 29 -4.44 22.43 -1.52
C LYS A 29 -4.98 22.14 -0.12
N ARG A 30 -4.64 20.98 0.46
CA ARG A 30 -4.95 20.63 1.85
C ARG A 30 -4.00 21.27 2.86
N GLY A 31 -2.96 21.96 2.41
CA GLY A 31 -1.94 22.57 3.26
C GLY A 31 -0.84 21.62 3.69
N TRP A 32 -0.68 20.47 3.00
CA TRP A 32 0.49 19.61 3.20
C TRP A 32 1.74 20.26 2.60
N THR A 33 2.87 20.08 3.27
CA THR A 33 4.15 20.60 2.79
C THR A 33 4.89 19.57 1.93
N ASP A 34 5.92 19.99 1.19
CA ASP A 34 6.72 19.07 0.37
C ASP A 34 7.41 17.98 1.22
N ASP A 35 7.69 18.26 2.50
CA ASP A 35 8.25 17.27 3.44
C ASP A 35 7.23 16.22 3.89
N ASP A 36 5.94 16.55 3.88
CA ASP A 36 4.87 15.63 4.28
C ASP A 36 4.45 14.69 3.13
N MET A 37 4.97 14.93 1.92
CA MET A 37 4.46 14.34 0.70
C MET A 37 5.54 13.65 -0.12
N LEU A 38 5.14 12.56 -0.76
CA LEU A 38 5.92 11.99 -1.85
C LEU A 38 5.70 12.80 -3.11
N LYS A 39 6.79 13.08 -3.84
CA LYS A 39 6.74 13.75 -5.13
C LYS A 39 5.97 12.89 -6.15
N PRO A 40 5.42 13.48 -7.20
CA PRO A 40 4.78 12.73 -8.28
C PRO A 40 5.76 11.70 -8.86
N GLY A 41 5.37 10.42 -8.85
CA GLY A 41 6.29 9.34 -9.19
C GLY A 41 5.78 7.95 -8.83
N ARG A 42 6.57 6.94 -9.20
CA ARG A 42 6.33 5.54 -8.85
C ARG A 42 7.30 5.12 -7.76
N TYR A 43 6.76 4.68 -6.64
CA TYR A 43 7.53 4.23 -5.49
C TYR A 43 7.33 2.75 -5.29
N LYS A 44 8.44 2.03 -5.13
CA LYS A 44 8.42 0.61 -4.77
C LYS A 44 8.83 0.48 -3.31
N PHE A 45 7.96 -0.13 -2.53
CA PHE A 45 8.16 -0.42 -1.13
C PHE A 45 8.27 -1.92 -0.93
N LYS A 46 9.09 -2.35 0.02
CA LYS A 46 9.06 -3.72 0.51
C LYS A 46 8.31 -3.71 1.84
N ARG A 47 7.28 -4.54 1.96
CA ARG A 47 6.62 -4.77 3.25
C ARG A 47 7.69 -5.24 4.22
N GLY A 48 7.75 -4.60 5.38
CA GLY A 48 8.75 -4.93 6.39
C GLY A 48 8.67 -6.42 6.71
N GLY A 49 9.81 -7.12 6.59
CA GLY A 49 9.91 -8.56 6.84
C GLY A 49 9.70 -8.98 8.31
N PHE A 50 8.97 -8.20 9.11
CA PHE A 50 8.64 -8.51 10.49
C PHE A 50 7.95 -9.87 10.62
N LEU A 51 6.94 -10.14 9.77
CA LEU A 51 6.27 -11.44 9.72
C LEU A 51 7.13 -12.55 9.09
N ALA A 52 8.14 -12.19 8.30
CA ALA A 52 9.13 -13.14 7.77
C ALA A 52 10.16 -13.54 8.85
N ARG A 53 10.52 -12.60 9.73
CA ARG A 53 11.43 -12.83 10.86
C ARG A 53 10.76 -13.49 12.06
N HIS A 54 9.45 -13.29 12.21
CA HIS A 54 8.64 -13.86 13.30
C HIS A 54 7.50 -14.73 12.74
N PRO A 55 7.83 -15.90 12.16
CA PRO A 55 6.81 -16.81 11.61
C PRO A 55 5.80 -17.30 12.65
N GLU A 56 6.15 -17.29 13.94
CA GLU A 56 5.29 -17.63 15.08
C GLU A 56 4.09 -16.69 15.24
N LEU A 57 4.17 -15.46 14.71
CA LEU A 57 3.11 -14.45 14.78
C LEU A 57 2.13 -14.51 13.60
N LYS A 58 2.31 -15.45 12.65
CA LYS A 58 1.32 -15.69 11.60
C LYS A 58 0.03 -16.22 12.23
N VAL A 59 -0.89 -15.30 12.51
CA VAL A 59 -2.22 -15.62 13.02
C VAL A 59 -2.92 -16.53 12.01
N LYS A 60 -3.09 -17.81 12.37
CA LYS A 60 -4.00 -18.71 11.65
C LYS A 60 -5.36 -18.05 11.66
N GLU A 61 -5.91 -17.77 10.47
CA GLU A 61 -7.20 -17.12 10.29
C GLU A 61 -8.25 -17.76 11.22
N LYS A 62 -8.56 -17.09 12.33
CA LYS A 62 -9.75 -17.43 13.10
C LYS A 62 -10.91 -16.95 12.25
N LYS A 63 -11.59 -17.88 11.58
CA LYS A 63 -12.87 -17.64 10.91
C LYS A 63 -13.73 -16.83 11.89
N ARG A 64 -14.01 -15.57 11.55
CA ARG A 64 -15.01 -14.78 12.27
C ARG A 64 -16.33 -15.51 12.06
N ALA A 65 -16.92 -15.93 13.19
CA ALA A 65 -18.22 -16.59 13.24
C ALA A 65 -19.33 -15.65 12.81
#